data_AF-A0A6I1KBB2-F1
#
_entry.id   AF-A0A6I1KBB2-F1
#
_cell.length_a   1.000
_cell.length_b   1.000
_cell.length_c   1.000
_cell.angle_alpha   90.00
_cell.angle_beta   90.00
_cell.angle_gamma   90.00
#
_symmetry.space_group_name_H-M   'P 1'
#
loop_
_entity.id
_entity.type
_entity.pdbx_description
1 polymer ?
#
loop_
_entity_poly.entity_id
_entity_poly.type
_entity_poly.pdbx_seq_one_letter_code
_entity_poly.pdbx_strand_id
1 'polypeptide(L)' 'MESGPAPALVTTRESNDAAYVQEMTQTLNDFLADYIREKKRVPRDINEMVSLKIITSIPVLPGGKKWVINQQTGKISAQ' A
#
# COMPACT_ATOMS: atom_id res chain seq x y z
N MET A 1 -5.60 -29.71 -40.17
CA MET A 1 -4.72 -28.57 -39.88
C MET A 1 -5.39 -27.80 -38.76
N GLU A 2 -5.02 -28.10 -37.52
CA GLU A 2 -5.65 -27.52 -36.33
C GLU A 2 -4.80 -26.33 -35.88
N SER A 3 -5.28 -25.11 -36.14
CA SER A 3 -4.69 -23.90 -35.60
C SER A 3 -5.11 -23.80 -34.13
N GLY A 4 -4.26 -24.29 -33.24
CA GLY A 4 -4.47 -24.13 -31.80
C GLY A 4 -4.53 -22.64 -31.42
N PRO A 5 -5.34 -22.26 -30.41
CA PRO A 5 -5.44 -20.88 -29.97
C PRO A 5 -4.06 -20.39 -29.50
N ALA A 6 -3.64 -19.23 -30.02
CA ALA A 6 -2.44 -18.56 -29.54
C ALA A 6 -2.56 -18.34 -28.02
N PRO A 7 -1.53 -18.67 -27.22
CA PRO A 7 -1.58 -18.40 -25.79
C PRO A 7 -1.75 -16.91 -25.56
N ALA A 8 -2.75 -16.56 -24.75
CA ALA A 8 -3.05 -15.20 -24.35
C ALA A 8 -1.78 -14.53 -23.82
N LEU A 9 -1.42 -13.38 -24.41
CA LEU A 9 -0.38 -12.51 -23.92
C LEU A 9 -0.67 -12.15 -22.46
N VAL A 10 0.26 -12.56 -21.59
CA VAL A 10 0.23 -12.33 -20.15
C VAL A 10 0.42 -10.83 -19.90
N THR A 11 -0.68 -10.06 -19.86
CA THR A 11 -0.75 -8.69 -19.35
C THR A 11 -0.98 -8.68 -17.83
N THR A 12 -0.33 -9.56 -17.06
CA THR A 12 -0.67 -9.75 -15.64
C THR A 12 0.31 -9.16 -14.64
N ARG A 13 1.49 -8.67 -15.06
CA ARG A 13 2.51 -8.23 -14.09
C ARG A 13 2.25 -6.84 -13.51
N GLU A 14 1.88 -5.87 -14.33
CA GLU A 14 1.64 -4.49 -13.86
C GLU A 14 0.27 -4.31 -13.19
N SER A 15 -0.75 -5.08 -13.61
CA SER A 15 -2.09 -5.02 -13.00
C SER A 15 -2.11 -5.54 -11.57
N ASN A 16 -1.32 -6.58 -11.27
CA ASN A 16 -1.17 -7.10 -9.91
C ASN A 16 -0.47 -6.10 -9.00
N ASP A 17 0.53 -5.38 -9.51
CA ASP A 17 1.25 -4.36 -8.75
C ASP A 17 0.35 -3.16 -8.41
N ALA A 18 -0.48 -2.68 -9.34
CA ALA A 18 -1.38 -1.56 -9.09
C ALA A 18 -2.50 -1.90 -8.10
N ALA A 19 -3.16 -3.05 -8.28
CA ALA A 19 -4.21 -3.52 -7.38
C ALA A 19 -3.67 -3.77 -5.96
N TYR A 20 -2.50 -4.41 -5.86
CA TYR A 20 -1.81 -4.61 -4.58
C TYR A 20 -1.48 -3.30 -3.88
N VAL A 21 -0.90 -2.32 -4.60
CA VAL A 21 -0.57 -1.00 -4.02
C VAL A 21 -1.84 -0.31 -3.53
N GLN A 22 -2.94 -0.38 -4.27
CA GLN A 22 -4.22 0.20 -3.88
C GLN A 22 -4.77 -0.45 -2.61
N GLU A 23 -4.81 -1.79 -2.55
CA GLU A 23 -5.28 -2.53 -1.38
C GLU A 23 -4.45 -2.19 -0.14
N MET A 24 -3.13 -2.25 -0.25
CA MET A 24 -2.23 -1.91 0.87
C MET A 24 -2.37 -0.44 1.29
N THR A 25 -2.53 0.48 0.34
CA THR A 25 -2.79 1.89 0.64
C THR A 25 -4.06 2.03 1.47
N GLN A 26 -5.13 1.34 1.10
CA GLN A 26 -6.40 1.42 1.81
C GLN A 26 -6.29 0.84 3.23
N THR A 27 -5.74 -0.36 3.37
CA THR A 27 -5.52 -1.01 4.68
C THR A 27 -4.67 -0.15 5.61
N LEU A 28 -3.55 0.40 5.13
CA LEU A 28 -2.68 1.27 5.92
C LEU A 28 -3.41 2.55 6.36
N ASN A 29 -4.24 3.13 5.49
CA ASN A 29 -5.04 4.30 5.81
C ASN A 29 -6.12 4.02 6.86
N ASP A 30 -6.73 2.83 6.86
CA ASP A 30 -7.75 2.46 7.85
C ASP A 30 -7.12 2.34 9.24
N PHE A 31 -6.01 1.61 9.37
CA PHE A 31 -5.27 1.52 10.65
C PHE A 31 -4.77 2.89 11.13
N LEU A 32 -4.28 3.73 10.22
CA LEU A 32 -3.86 5.07 10.57
C LEU A 32 -5.04 5.93 11.04
N ALA A 33 -6.19 5.84 10.37
CA ALA A 33 -7.38 6.61 10.72
C ALA A 33 -7.90 6.26 12.12
N ASP A 34 -7.92 4.96 12.46
CA ASP A 34 -8.30 4.51 13.80
C ASP A 34 -7.31 5.01 14.86
N TYR A 35 -6.00 4.90 14.62
CA TYR A 35 -5.00 5.46 15.52
C TYR A 35 -5.15 6.98 15.71
N ILE A 36 -5.34 7.75 14.63
CA ILE A 36 -5.54 9.20 14.72
C ILE A 36 -6.82 9.52 15.50
N ARG A 37 -7.90 8.75 15.29
CA ARG A 37 -9.16 8.95 16.01
C ARG A 37 -8.97 8.79 17.51
N GLU A 38 -8.21 7.78 17.94
CA GLU A 38 -7.94 7.47 19.34
C GLU A 38 -6.91 8.39 19.98
N LYS A 39 -5.77 8.62 19.32
CA LYS A 39 -4.61 9.31 19.90
C LYS A 39 -4.52 10.78 19.52
N LYS A 40 -5.37 11.25 18.60
CA LYS A 40 -5.39 12.63 18.07
C LYS A 40 -4.03 13.09 17.51
N ARG A 41 -3.26 12.16 16.95
CA ARG A 41 -1.90 12.43 16.44
C ARG A 41 -1.61 11.60 15.20
N VAL A 42 -0.94 12.22 14.22
CA VAL A 42 -0.43 11.54 13.02
C VAL A 42 1.01 11.05 13.30
N PRO A 43 1.35 9.77 13.03
CA PRO A 43 2.73 9.28 13.03
C PRO A 43 3.55 9.98 11.94
N ARG A 44 4.84 10.25 12.19
CA ARG A 44 5.71 10.99 11.26
C ARG A 44 5.98 10.22 9.97
N ASP A 45 6.14 8.90 10.09
CA ASP A 45 6.44 8.01 8.99
C ASP A 45 5.94 6.58 9.27
N ILE A 46 6.11 5.69 8.29
CA ILE A 46 5.63 4.31 8.37
C ILE A 46 6.45 3.43 9.35
N ASN A 47 7.72 3.77 9.61
CA ASN A 47 8.50 3.06 10.64
C ASN A 47 7.99 3.39 12.04
N GLU A 48 7.53 4.63 12.23
CA GLU A 48 6.86 5.01 13.46
C GLU A 48 5.56 4.21 13.66
N MET A 49 4.80 3.92 12.60
CA MET A 49 3.62 3.06 12.71
C MET A 49 3.95 1.65 13.21
N VAL A 50 5.07 1.06 12.76
CA VAL A 50 5.56 -0.22 13.29
C VAL A 50 5.97 -0.09 14.76
N SER A 51 6.71 0.95 15.10
CA SER A 51 7.19 1.20 16.47
C SER A 51 6.03 1.38 17.47
N LEU A 52 4.94 2.01 17.00
CA LEU A 52 3.70 2.20 17.76
C LEU A 52 2.77 0.98 17.73
N LYS A 53 3.16 -0.10 17.04
CA LYS A 53 2.38 -1.32 16.86
C LYS A 53 1.01 -1.09 16.20
N ILE A 54 0.90 -0.07 15.36
CA ILE A 54 -0.27 0.18 14.50
C ILE A 54 -0.33 -0.88 13.40
N ILE A 55 0.84 -1.24 12.87
CA ILE A 55 1.05 -2.33 11.92
C ILE A 55 2.20 -3.21 12.39
N THR A 56 2.24 -4.45 11.92
CA THR A 56 3.28 -5.43 12.30
C THR A 56 4.49 -5.41 11.36
N SER A 57 4.30 -5.00 10.11
CA SER A 57 5.34 -4.94 9.09
C SER A 57 5.02 -3.88 8.03
N ILE A 58 6.05 -3.36 7.37
CA ILE A 58 5.91 -2.41 6.26
C ILE A 58 5.71 -3.18 4.96
N PRO A 59 4.58 -3.03 4.24
CA PRO A 59 4.38 -3.69 2.95
C PRO A 59 5.44 -3.24 1.94
N VAL A 60 5.96 -4.17 1.13
CA VAL A 60 6.98 -3.85 0.13
C VAL A 60 6.29 -3.31 -1.12
N LEU A 61 6.69 -2.12 -1.57
CA LEU A 61 6.15 -1.55 -2.80
C LEU A 61 6.97 -1.97 -4.04
N PRO A 62 6.31 -2.23 -5.18
CA PRO A 62 6.98 -2.52 -6.44
C PRO A 62 7.69 -1.27 -7.00
N GLY A 63 8.72 -1.50 -7.81
CA GLY A 63 9.39 -0.44 -8.57
C GLY A 63 10.19 0.57 -7.73
N GLY A 64 10.63 0.19 -6.51
CA GLY A 64 11.44 1.05 -5.65
C GLY A 64 10.68 2.21 -5.00
N LYS A 65 9.34 2.19 -5.07
CA LYS A 65 8.48 3.17 -4.41
C LYS A 65 8.59 3.06 -2.88
N LYS A 66 8.20 4.12 -2.19
CA LYS A 66 8.16 4.20 -0.73
C LYS A 66 6.81 4.68 -0.23
N TRP A 67 6.48 4.29 0.99
CA TRP A 67 5.31 4.80 1.68
C TRP A 67 5.58 6.20 2.24
N VAL A 68 4.65 7.12 2.01
CA VAL A 68 4.73 8.50 2.50
C VAL A 68 3.44 8.83 3.25
N ILE A 69 3.59 9.37 4.46
CA ILE A 69 2.49 9.87 5.28
C ILE A 69 2.40 11.37 5.12
N ASN A 70 1.27 11.87 4.64
CA ASN A 70 0.97 13.29 4.65
C ASN A 70 0.54 13.72 6.07
N GLN A 71 1.37 14.53 6.73
CA GLN A 71 1.14 14.99 8.10
C GLN A 71 -0.08 15.91 8.25
N GLN A 72 -0.50 16.59 7.18
CA GLN A 72 -1.66 17.49 7.21
C GLN A 72 -2.97 16.72 7.06
N THR A 73 -3.01 15.72 6.18
CA THR A 73 -4.23 14.96 5.90
C THR A 73 -4.35 13.68 6.71
N GLY A 74 -3.26 13.19 7.30
CA GLY A 74 -3.22 11.89 7.98
C GLY A 74 -3.46 10.73 7.02
N LYS A 75 -2.99 10.86 5.76
CA LYS A 75 -3.15 9.83 4.72
C LYS A 75 -1.82 9.29 4.24
N ILE A 76 -1.81 8.00 3.91
CA ILE A 76 -0.67 7.27 3.38
C ILE A 76 -0.85 7.10 1.87
N SER A 77 0.25 7.22 1.13
CA SER A 77 0.32 6.97 -0.31
C SER A 77 1.66 6.34 -0.69
N ALA A 78 1.71 5.65 -1.83
CA ALA A 78 2.94 5.15 -2.43
C ALA A 78 3.53 6.21 -3.39
N GLN A 79 4.82 6.51 -3.27
CA GLN A 79 5.55 7.47 -4.11
C GLN A 79 6.82 6.86 -4.70
#